data_AF-A0AAD2DHB8-F1
#
_entry.id   AF-A0AAD2DHB8-F1
#
_cell.length_a   1.000
_cell.length_b   1.000
_cell.length_c   1.000
_cell.angle_alpha   90.00
_cell.angle_beta   90.00
_cell.angle_gamma   90.00
#
_symmetry.space_group_name_H-M   'P 1'
#
loop_
_entity.id
_entity.type
_entity.pdbx_description
1 polymer ?
#
loop_
_entity_poly.entity_id
_entity_poly.type
_entity_poly.pdbx_seq_one_letter_code
_entity_poly.pdbx_strand_id
1 'polypeptide(L)'
;MECDRNQLKEILGVSLNALKLIEKRNNLEHRLNKVGYTLIDKYKKKNKYIYVIQKTNKKLKQKISNMYNTNRADKFINYFNIRTIEQPKTIKEIAIESEVAEKTIIKWDNTLQDKRILSKDGFYYFKLDKSNNEIIEISKEEYKTFWKNKSYLKAFADLRKRYMEGEISLTELQLTSGDVAVIVSAIENKYCFKIKKYKVNRNQLYADTKKIIDEYQKGVIFEG
;
A
#
# COMPACT_ATOMS: atom_id res chain seq x y z
N MET A 1 -24.52 -10.55 -9.45
CA MET A 1 -25.45 -10.60 -10.60
C MET A 1 -26.55 -11.59 -10.27
N GLU A 2 -27.81 -11.16 -10.36
CA GLU A 2 -28.96 -12.08 -10.26
C GLU A 2 -29.26 -12.67 -11.64
N CYS A 3 -29.48 -13.99 -11.70
CA CYS A 3 -29.85 -14.65 -12.93
C CYS A 3 -30.88 -15.76 -12.69
N ASP A 4 -31.73 -16.01 -13.68
CA ASP A 4 -32.67 -17.13 -13.66
C ASP A 4 -32.04 -18.42 -14.25
N ARG A 5 -32.78 -19.53 -14.19
CA ARG A 5 -32.30 -20.82 -14.72
C ARG A 5 -31.94 -20.80 -16.21
N ASN A 6 -32.59 -19.96 -17.01
CA ASN A 6 -32.30 -19.87 -18.44
C ASN A 6 -31.00 -19.13 -18.67
N GLN A 7 -30.77 -18.04 -17.96
CA GLN A 7 -29.51 -17.30 -18.02
C GLN A 7 -28.34 -18.13 -17.45
N LEU A 8 -28.59 -18.88 -16.37
CA LEU A 8 -27.59 -19.75 -15.76
C LEU A 8 -27.12 -20.88 -16.69
N LYS A 9 -28.03 -21.43 -17.52
CA LYS A 9 -27.68 -22.47 -18.51
C LYS A 9 -26.71 -21.93 -19.57
N GLU A 10 -26.90 -20.68 -19.98
CA GLU A 10 -26.06 -20.00 -20.98
C GLU A 10 -24.68 -19.71 -20.41
N ILE A 11 -24.62 -19.20 -19.17
CA ILE A 11 -23.37 -18.93 -18.46
C ILE A 11 -22.53 -20.21 -18.27
N LEU A 12 -23.19 -21.33 -17.95
CA LEU A 12 -22.53 -22.62 -17.78
C LEU A 12 -22.25 -23.34 -19.11
N GLY A 13 -22.86 -22.88 -20.21
CA GLY A 13 -22.79 -23.54 -21.52
C GLY A 13 -23.39 -24.95 -21.53
N VAL A 14 -24.50 -25.18 -20.81
CA VAL A 14 -25.14 -26.49 -20.65
C VAL A 14 -26.62 -26.48 -21.03
N SER A 15 -27.16 -27.66 -21.37
CA SER A 15 -28.60 -27.82 -21.58
C SER A 15 -29.38 -27.71 -20.26
N LEU A 16 -30.67 -27.39 -20.36
CA LEU A 16 -31.54 -27.22 -19.19
C LEU A 16 -31.70 -28.53 -18.39
N ASN A 17 -31.68 -29.67 -19.06
CA ASN A 17 -31.68 -31.00 -18.43
C ASN A 17 -30.37 -31.29 -17.69
N ALA A 18 -29.22 -30.90 -18.28
CA ALA A 18 -27.92 -31.01 -17.61
C ALA A 18 -27.85 -30.10 -16.37
N LEU A 19 -28.41 -28.89 -16.44
CA LEU A 19 -28.48 -27.98 -15.29
C LEU A 19 -29.29 -28.57 -14.13
N LYS A 20 -30.46 -29.18 -14.41
CA LYS A 20 -31.26 -29.88 -13.38
C LYS A 20 -30.47 -31.02 -12.71
N LEU A 21 -29.68 -31.77 -13.48
CA LEU A 21 -28.82 -32.84 -12.94
C LEU A 21 -27.68 -32.28 -12.08
N ILE A 22 -27.06 -31.18 -12.51
CA ILE A 22 -26.00 -30.49 -11.76
C ILE A 22 -26.54 -30.00 -10.41
N GLU A 23 -27.73 -29.40 -10.40
CA GLU A 23 -28.41 -28.97 -9.17
C GLU A 23 -28.77 -30.16 -8.27
N LYS A 24 -29.34 -31.23 -8.83
CA LYS A 24 -29.71 -32.44 -8.07
C LYS A 24 -28.50 -33.11 -7.42
N ARG A 25 -27.32 -33.01 -8.04
CA ARG A 25 -26.06 -33.59 -7.55
C ARG A 25 -25.23 -32.62 -6.69
N ASN A 26 -25.78 -31.47 -6.30
CA ASN A 26 -25.08 -30.41 -5.55
C ASN A 26 -23.73 -29.97 -6.18
N ASN A 27 -23.61 -30.06 -7.51
CA ASN A 27 -22.38 -29.74 -8.24
C ASN A 27 -22.37 -28.34 -8.86
N LEU A 28 -23.41 -27.53 -8.59
CA LEU A 28 -23.59 -26.22 -9.22
C LEU A 28 -22.43 -25.28 -8.91
N GLU A 29 -22.02 -25.21 -7.66
CA GLU A 29 -20.91 -24.36 -7.21
C GLU A 29 -19.59 -24.77 -7.87
N HIS A 30 -19.29 -26.07 -7.93
CA HIS A 30 -18.10 -26.58 -8.62
C HIS A 30 -18.09 -26.21 -10.10
N ARG A 31 -19.25 -26.29 -10.78
CA ARG A 31 -19.37 -25.95 -12.20
C ARG A 31 -19.23 -24.45 -12.44
N LEU A 32 -19.87 -23.62 -11.62
CA LEU A 32 -19.72 -22.16 -11.64
C LEU A 32 -18.26 -21.76 -11.45
N ASN A 33 -17.57 -22.37 -10.50
CA ASN A 33 -16.14 -22.12 -10.24
C ASN A 33 -15.25 -22.41 -11.47
N LYS A 34 -15.60 -23.39 -12.31
CA LYS A 34 -14.85 -23.70 -13.54
C LYS A 34 -15.00 -22.63 -14.63
N VAL A 35 -16.17 -22.01 -14.74
CA VAL A 35 -16.43 -20.90 -15.68
C VAL A 35 -16.12 -19.53 -15.09
N GLY A 36 -15.61 -19.48 -13.85
CA GLY A 36 -15.20 -18.24 -13.21
C GLY A 36 -16.37 -17.47 -12.61
N TYR A 37 -17.30 -18.18 -11.96
CA TYR A 37 -18.34 -17.61 -11.10
C TYR A 37 -18.38 -18.32 -9.74
N THR A 38 -18.74 -17.59 -8.69
CA THR A 38 -19.14 -18.13 -7.38
C THR A 38 -20.63 -17.94 -7.18
N LEU A 39 -21.28 -18.94 -6.56
CA LEU A 39 -22.66 -18.81 -6.11
C LEU A 39 -22.65 -18.09 -4.76
N ILE A 40 -23.32 -16.95 -4.67
CA ILE A 40 -23.51 -16.19 -3.42
C ILE A 40 -24.76 -16.68 -2.72
N ASP A 41 -25.88 -16.73 -3.44
CA ASP A 41 -27.17 -17.11 -2.87
C ASP A 41 -28.10 -17.74 -3.90
N LYS A 42 -29.12 -18.45 -3.41
CA LYS A 42 -30.19 -19.06 -4.20
C LYS A 42 -31.50 -18.95 -3.44
N TYR A 43 -32.43 -18.16 -3.97
CA TYR A 43 -33.74 -17.98 -3.37
C TYR A 43 -34.87 -18.10 -4.41
N LYS A 44 -36.10 -18.29 -3.92
CA LYS A 44 -37.29 -18.39 -4.78
C LYS A 44 -38.03 -17.06 -4.76
N LYS A 45 -38.21 -16.45 -5.93
CA LYS A 45 -39.01 -15.23 -6.13
C LYS A 45 -40.23 -15.58 -6.97
N LYS A 46 -41.42 -15.53 -6.35
CA LYS A 46 -42.67 -16.06 -6.93
C LYS A 46 -42.53 -17.55 -7.31
N ASN A 47 -42.62 -17.91 -8.60
CA ASN A 47 -42.49 -19.27 -9.11
C ASN A 47 -41.13 -19.58 -9.77
N LYS A 48 -40.13 -18.69 -9.63
CA LYS A 48 -38.80 -18.86 -10.24
C LYS A 48 -37.71 -18.92 -9.18
N TYR A 49 -36.70 -19.75 -9.42
CA TYR A 49 -35.44 -19.70 -8.66
C TYR A 49 -34.54 -18.63 -9.26
N ILE A 50 -34.03 -17.77 -8.38
CA ILE A 50 -33.06 -16.73 -8.70
C ILE A 50 -31.72 -17.13 -8.07
N TYR A 51 -30.66 -17.03 -8.86
CA TYR A 51 -29.29 -17.36 -8.47
C TYR A 51 -28.50 -16.06 -8.45
N VAL A 52 -27.96 -15.73 -7.29
CA VAL A 52 -27.02 -14.62 -7.13
C VAL A 52 -25.63 -15.18 -7.35
N ILE A 53 -25.03 -14.85 -8.48
CA ILE A 53 -23.67 -15.28 -8.84
C ILE A 53 -22.75 -14.08 -9.02
N GLN A 54 -21.48 -14.26 -8.67
CA GLN A 54 -20.44 -13.25 -8.80
C GLN A 54 -19.31 -13.80 -9.66
N LYS A 55 -18.77 -13.00 -10.58
CA LYS A 55 -17.69 -13.44 -11.45
C LYS A 55 -16.42 -13.60 -10.62
N THR A 56 -15.89 -14.82 -10.52
CA THR A 56 -14.60 -15.09 -9.90
C THR A 56 -13.46 -14.88 -10.88
N ASN A 57 -12.66 -13.87 -10.60
CA ASN A 57 -11.43 -13.59 -11.33
C ASN A 57 -10.25 -14.48 -10.88
N LYS A 58 -10.51 -15.75 -10.56
CA LYS A 58 -9.53 -16.70 -9.98
C LYS A 58 -8.29 -16.85 -10.88
N LYS A 59 -8.47 -16.92 -12.21
CA LYS A 59 -7.37 -16.96 -13.17
C LYS A 59 -6.52 -15.68 -13.15
N LEU A 60 -7.14 -14.51 -12.99
CA LEU A 60 -6.43 -13.23 -12.91
C LEU A 60 -5.67 -13.10 -11.59
N LYS A 61 -6.27 -13.52 -10.46
CA LYS A 61 -5.55 -13.64 -9.17
C LYS A 61 -4.32 -14.51 -9.31
N GLN A 62 -4.46 -15.68 -9.93
CA GLN A 62 -3.35 -16.62 -10.10
C GLN A 62 -2.25 -16.05 -11.00
N LYS A 63 -2.61 -15.31 -12.06
CA LYS A 63 -1.62 -14.56 -12.87
C LYS A 63 -0.83 -13.57 -12.02
N ILE A 64 -1.50 -12.73 -11.23
CA ILE A 64 -0.83 -11.77 -10.33
C ILE A 64 0.05 -12.49 -9.31
N SER A 65 -0.49 -13.54 -8.68
CA SER A 65 0.24 -14.36 -7.71
C SER A 65 1.52 -14.94 -8.29
N ASN A 66 1.48 -15.45 -9.51
CA ASN A 66 2.64 -16.03 -10.19
C ASN A 66 3.61 -14.94 -10.68
N MET A 67 3.11 -13.84 -11.23
CA MET A 67 3.95 -12.73 -11.70
C MET A 67 4.76 -12.13 -10.55
N TYR A 68 4.17 -11.99 -9.38
CA TYR A 68 4.75 -11.27 -8.23
C TYR A 68 5.13 -12.15 -7.05
N ASN A 69 5.04 -13.48 -7.21
CA ASN A 69 5.32 -14.46 -6.16
C ASN A 69 4.62 -14.13 -4.83
N THR A 70 3.32 -13.86 -4.90
CA THR A 70 2.48 -13.48 -3.75
C THR A 70 1.27 -14.40 -3.63
N ASN A 71 1.02 -14.93 -2.43
CA ASN A 71 -0.20 -15.69 -2.14
C ASN A 71 -1.40 -14.79 -1.75
N ARG A 72 -1.18 -13.47 -1.65
CA ARG A 72 -2.19 -12.47 -1.28
C ARG A 72 -2.46 -11.51 -2.44
N ALA A 73 -2.93 -12.05 -3.57
CA ALA A 73 -3.16 -11.27 -4.80
C ALA A 73 -4.05 -10.04 -4.56
N ASP A 74 -5.13 -10.19 -3.80
CA ASP A 74 -6.08 -9.08 -3.53
C ASP A 74 -5.42 -7.90 -2.81
N LYS A 75 -4.64 -8.20 -1.76
CA LYS A 75 -3.91 -7.19 -1.00
C LYS A 75 -2.78 -6.58 -1.81
N PHE A 76 -2.13 -7.38 -2.66
CA PHE A 76 -1.11 -6.89 -3.58
C PHE A 76 -1.70 -5.91 -4.61
N ILE A 77 -2.92 -6.14 -5.11
CA ILE A 77 -3.59 -5.21 -6.02
C ILE A 77 -3.79 -3.85 -5.37
N ASN A 78 -4.28 -3.82 -4.12
CA ASN A 78 -4.45 -2.57 -3.39
C ASN A 78 -3.11 -1.84 -3.20
N TYR A 79 -2.11 -2.57 -2.72
CA TYR A 79 -0.74 -2.06 -2.61
C TYR A 79 -0.21 -1.49 -3.94
N PHE A 80 -0.38 -2.21 -5.06
CA PHE A 80 0.11 -1.81 -6.37
C PHE A 80 -0.54 -0.50 -6.83
N ASN A 81 -1.86 -0.37 -6.63
CA ASN A 81 -2.58 0.87 -6.96
C ASN A 81 -2.08 2.04 -6.10
N ILE A 82 -1.96 1.87 -4.78
CA ILE A 82 -1.45 2.91 -3.89
C ILE A 82 -0.03 3.33 -4.31
N ARG A 83 0.83 2.35 -4.58
CA ARG A 83 2.25 2.60 -4.85
C ARG A 83 2.50 3.25 -6.21
N THR A 84 1.61 3.04 -7.18
CA THR A 84 1.76 3.55 -8.55
C THR A 84 1.15 4.92 -8.79
N ILE A 85 0.45 5.49 -7.79
CA ILE A 85 -0.07 6.87 -7.81
C ILE A 85 1.03 7.91 -7.49
N GLU A 86 2.23 7.48 -7.10
CA GLU A 86 3.40 8.35 -6.81
C GLU A 86 3.16 9.38 -5.69
N GLN A 87 2.21 9.12 -4.79
CA GLN A 87 1.99 9.95 -3.61
C GLN A 87 3.00 9.65 -2.48
N PRO A 88 3.34 10.64 -1.65
CA PRO A 88 4.20 10.46 -0.49
C PRO A 88 3.45 9.69 0.60
N LYS A 89 3.53 8.36 0.57
CA LYS A 89 3.04 7.48 1.65
C LYS A 89 4.17 6.70 2.29
N THR A 90 4.14 6.63 3.61
CA THR A 90 5.03 5.80 4.41
C THR A 90 4.71 4.32 4.23
N ILE A 91 5.68 3.45 4.52
CA ILE A 91 5.47 1.99 4.52
C ILE A 91 4.36 1.60 5.51
N LYS A 92 4.24 2.34 6.62
CA LYS A 92 3.21 2.13 7.65
C LYS A 92 1.81 2.43 7.15
N GLU A 93 1.60 3.56 6.49
CA GLU A 93 0.30 3.93 5.93
C GLU A 93 -0.14 2.93 4.85
N ILE A 94 0.78 2.56 3.94
CA ILE A 94 0.49 1.58 2.90
C ILE A 94 0.16 0.21 3.51
N ALA A 95 0.88 -0.20 4.57
CA ALA A 95 0.62 -1.44 5.29
C ALA A 95 -0.76 -1.47 5.93
N ILE A 96 -1.20 -0.36 6.54
CA ILE A 96 -2.55 -0.21 7.12
C ILE A 96 -3.61 -0.27 6.02
N GLU A 97 -3.49 0.54 4.97
CA GLU A 97 -4.47 0.60 3.87
C GLU A 97 -4.57 -0.72 3.10
N SER A 98 -3.45 -1.44 2.96
CA SER A 98 -3.39 -2.73 2.26
C SER A 98 -3.63 -3.93 3.19
N GLU A 99 -3.85 -3.70 4.49
CA GLU A 99 -4.01 -4.73 5.53
C GLU A 99 -2.93 -5.82 5.52
N VAL A 100 -1.67 -5.42 5.43
CA VAL A 100 -0.52 -6.33 5.45
C VAL A 100 0.58 -5.82 6.36
N ALA A 101 1.45 -6.71 6.82
CA ALA A 101 2.61 -6.31 7.61
C ALA A 101 3.60 -5.48 6.78
N GLU A 102 4.28 -4.52 7.42
CA GLU A 102 5.32 -3.67 6.79
C GLU A 102 6.39 -4.47 6.06
N LYS A 103 6.79 -5.63 6.59
CA LYS A 103 7.76 -6.56 5.96
C LYS A 103 7.30 -7.02 4.58
N THR A 104 5.99 -7.19 4.39
CA THR A 104 5.39 -7.60 3.11
C THR A 104 5.48 -6.48 2.09
N ILE A 105 5.20 -5.24 2.52
CA ILE A 105 5.35 -4.04 1.68
C ILE A 105 6.80 -3.90 1.20
N ILE A 106 7.77 -4.08 2.10
CA ILE A 106 9.20 -4.03 1.73
C ILE A 106 9.54 -5.11 0.69
N LYS A 107 9.04 -6.34 0.87
CA LYS A 107 9.24 -7.42 -0.10
C LYS A 107 8.65 -7.05 -1.46
N TRP A 108 7.44 -6.52 -1.50
CA TRP A 108 6.79 -6.12 -2.75
C TRP A 108 7.47 -4.91 -3.41
N ASP A 109 7.94 -3.94 -2.64
CA ASP A 109 8.74 -2.80 -3.12
C ASP A 109 10.01 -3.31 -3.84
N ASN A 110 10.68 -4.32 -3.27
CA ASN A 110 11.85 -4.94 -3.89
C ASN A 110 11.47 -5.70 -5.17
N THR A 111 10.40 -6.51 -5.14
CA THR A 111 9.92 -7.24 -6.34
C THR A 111 9.58 -6.28 -7.49
N LEU A 112 8.95 -5.14 -7.21
CA LEU A 112 8.62 -4.13 -8.23
C LEU A 112 9.87 -3.41 -8.77
N GLN A 113 10.90 -3.22 -7.94
CA GLN A 113 12.20 -2.69 -8.38
C GLN A 113 12.94 -3.68 -9.28
N ASP A 114 13.00 -4.96 -8.90
CA ASP A 114 13.65 -6.02 -9.69
C ASP A 114 13.00 -6.13 -11.08
N LYS A 115 11.68 -5.97 -11.12
CA LYS A 115 10.87 -5.94 -12.34
C LYS A 115 10.91 -4.61 -13.09
N ARG A 116 11.72 -3.65 -12.63
CA ARG A 116 11.89 -2.31 -13.19
C ARG A 116 10.59 -1.50 -13.34
N ILE A 117 9.56 -1.84 -12.56
CA ILE A 117 8.29 -1.08 -12.50
C ILE A 117 8.46 0.14 -11.59
N LEU A 118 9.24 0.00 -10.50
CA LEU A 118 9.62 1.10 -9.63
C LEU A 118 11.11 1.38 -9.74
N SER A 119 11.48 2.65 -9.75
CA SER A 119 12.86 3.11 -9.58
C SER A 119 12.96 3.98 -8.33
N LYS A 120 14.05 3.85 -7.57
CA LYS A 120 14.30 4.73 -6.42
C LYS A 120 14.57 6.15 -6.93
N ASP A 121 13.75 7.10 -6.51
CA ASP A 121 13.80 8.50 -6.94
C ASP A 121 14.06 9.43 -5.73
N GLY A 122 14.90 8.97 -4.81
CA GLY A 122 15.29 9.72 -3.61
C GLY A 122 14.26 9.70 -2.49
N PHE A 123 14.03 10.87 -1.87
CA PHE A 123 13.16 11.02 -0.71
C PHE A 123 12.37 12.33 -0.80
N TYR A 124 11.12 12.29 -0.35
CA TYR A 124 10.40 13.47 0.10
C TYR A 124 10.82 13.82 1.52
N TYR A 125 10.92 15.10 1.83
CA TYR A 125 11.30 15.59 3.16
C TYR A 125 10.14 16.37 3.75
N PHE A 126 9.82 16.11 5.01
CA PHE A 126 8.71 16.74 5.71
C PHE A 126 9.16 17.29 7.06
N LYS A 127 8.54 18.37 7.51
CA LYS A 127 8.55 18.83 8.90
C LYS A 127 7.17 18.62 9.51
N LEU A 128 7.13 18.08 10.72
CA LEU A 128 5.98 18.08 11.60
C LEU A 128 6.15 19.25 12.57
N ASP A 129 5.24 20.20 12.51
CA ASP A 129 5.12 21.23 13.54
C ASP A 129 4.25 20.68 14.68
N LYS A 130 4.82 20.52 15.87
CA LYS A 130 4.11 19.97 17.05
C LYS A 130 3.13 20.97 17.65
N SER A 131 3.25 22.26 17.36
CA SER A 131 2.34 23.28 17.87
C SER A 131 0.97 23.19 17.19
N ASN A 132 0.96 22.97 15.87
CA ASN A 132 -0.27 22.89 15.08
C ASN A 132 -0.58 21.49 14.55
N ASN A 133 0.31 20.52 14.80
CA ASN A 133 0.27 19.15 14.28
C ASN A 133 0.19 19.09 12.74
N GLU A 134 0.78 20.07 12.06
CA GLU A 134 0.78 20.19 10.60
C GLU A 134 2.03 19.54 10.00
N ILE A 135 1.84 18.84 8.88
CA ILE A 135 2.91 18.22 8.09
C ILE A 135 3.12 19.07 6.84
N ILE A 136 4.32 19.63 6.71
CA ILE A 136 4.69 20.50 5.58
C ILE A 136 5.88 19.88 4.85
N GLU A 137 5.82 19.81 3.52
CA GLU A 137 6.96 19.40 2.69
C GLU A 137 8.07 20.46 2.75
N ILE A 138 9.31 20.01 2.93
CA ILE A 138 10.49 20.87 3.08
C ILE A 138 11.58 20.51 2.07
N SER A 139 12.55 21.40 1.89
CA SER A 139 13.69 21.11 1.06
C SER A 139 14.66 20.12 1.73
N LYS A 140 15.55 19.52 0.90
CA LYS A 140 16.63 18.67 1.39
C LYS A 140 17.64 19.46 2.23
N GLU A 141 17.90 20.72 1.90
CA GLU A 141 18.78 21.57 2.71
C GLU A 141 18.19 21.82 4.09
N GLU A 142 16.89 22.16 4.18
CA GLU A 142 16.21 22.37 5.45
C GLU A 142 16.24 21.13 6.34
N TYR A 143 15.99 19.95 5.76
CA TYR A 143 16.13 18.68 6.48
C TYR A 143 17.55 18.47 7.02
N LYS A 144 18.58 18.73 6.21
CA LYS A 144 19.98 18.59 6.63
C LYS A 144 20.33 19.56 7.76
N THR A 145 19.90 20.81 7.66
CA THR A 145 20.13 21.84 8.68
C THR A 145 19.49 21.45 10.00
N PHE A 146 18.25 20.94 9.99
CA PHE A 146 17.57 20.46 11.19
C PHE A 146 18.38 19.37 11.92
N TRP A 147 18.85 18.35 11.19
CA TRP A 147 19.62 17.26 11.82
C TRP A 147 21.03 17.69 12.23
N LYS A 148 21.66 18.62 11.51
CA LYS A 148 22.94 19.23 11.92
C LYS A 148 22.78 19.99 13.24
N ASN A 149 21.73 20.80 13.36
CA ASN A 149 21.38 21.54 14.56
C ASN A 149 21.08 20.61 15.74
N LYS A 150 20.35 19.51 15.50
CA LYS A 150 20.07 18.50 16.53
C LYS A 150 21.35 17.78 17.00
N SER A 151 22.27 17.47 16.09
CA SER A 151 23.58 16.89 16.43
C SER A 151 24.43 17.89 17.23
N TYR A 152 24.39 19.17 16.87
CA TYR A 152 25.09 20.24 17.58
C TYR A 152 24.61 20.36 19.03
N LEU A 153 23.30 20.37 19.27
CA LEU A 153 22.76 20.42 20.63
C LEU A 153 23.15 19.21 21.48
N LYS A 154 23.24 18.02 20.86
CA LYS A 154 23.71 16.83 21.58
C LYS A 154 25.19 16.99 21.98
N ALA A 155 26.03 17.43 21.06
CA ALA A 155 27.45 17.70 21.36
C ALA A 155 27.61 18.80 22.42
N PHE A 156 26.76 19.83 22.39
CA PHE A 156 26.75 20.89 23.40
C PHE A 156 26.28 20.37 24.78
N ALA A 157 25.29 19.48 24.82
CA ALA A 157 24.86 18.84 26.06
C ALA A 157 25.97 17.97 26.67
N ASP A 158 26.73 17.26 25.83
CA ASP A 158 27.88 16.47 26.27
C ASP A 158 29.02 17.37 26.81
N LEU A 159 29.31 18.50 26.14
CA LEU A 159 30.26 19.50 26.65
C LEU A 159 29.81 20.10 27.98
N ARG A 160 28.52 20.44 28.12
CA ARG A 160 27.95 20.94 29.37
C ARG A 160 28.13 19.92 30.49
N LYS A 161 27.94 18.63 30.21
CA LYS A 161 28.15 17.56 31.18
C LYS A 161 29.62 17.50 31.64
N ARG A 162 30.56 17.51 30.70
CA ARG A 162 32.01 17.52 31.00
C ARG A 162 32.44 18.74 31.81
N TYR A 163 31.83 19.91 31.55
CA TYR A 163 32.03 21.10 32.39
C TYR A 163 31.53 20.90 33.82
N MET A 164 30.34 20.33 34.00
CA MET A 164 29.78 20.04 35.33
C MET A 164 30.61 19.00 36.09
N GLU A 165 31.29 18.11 35.37
CA GLU A 165 32.23 17.12 35.91
C GLU A 165 33.65 17.70 36.15
N GLY A 166 33.88 18.98 35.80
CA GLY A 166 35.15 19.68 36.01
C GLY A 166 36.24 19.35 34.98
N GLU A 167 35.91 18.67 33.88
CA GLU A 167 36.88 18.23 32.86
C GLU A 167 37.28 19.32 31.87
N ILE A 168 36.48 20.39 31.76
CA ILE A 168 36.73 21.53 30.85
C ILE A 168 36.43 22.85 31.56
N SER A 169 37.06 23.93 31.09
CA SER A 169 36.91 25.28 31.63
C SER A 169 35.65 26.00 31.14
N LEU A 170 35.23 27.04 31.87
CA LEU A 170 34.12 27.91 31.48
C LEU A 170 34.38 28.61 30.13
N THR A 171 35.64 28.97 29.87
CA THR A 171 36.05 29.65 28.63
C THR A 171 35.90 28.75 27.41
N GLU A 172 36.25 27.46 27.54
CA GLU A 172 36.03 26.45 26.49
C GLU A 172 34.54 26.24 26.20
N LEU A 173 33.70 26.23 27.24
CA LEU A 173 32.25 26.13 27.08
C LEU A 173 31.66 27.35 26.35
N GLN A 174 32.11 28.56 26.71
CA GLN A 174 31.65 29.83 26.14
C GLN A 174 32.05 30.03 24.67
N LEU A 175 33.26 29.59 24.28
CA LEU A 175 33.69 29.62 22.88
C LEU A 175 32.79 28.76 21.98
N THR A 176 32.16 27.73 22.53
CA THR A 176 31.18 26.87 21.83
C THR A 176 29.71 27.29 21.99
N SER A 177 29.38 28.33 22.78
CA SER A 177 27.98 28.66 23.09
C SER A 177 27.30 29.64 22.14
N GLY A 178 28.00 30.11 21.11
CA GLY A 178 27.65 31.31 20.32
C GLY A 178 26.20 31.43 19.82
N ASP A 179 25.56 30.32 19.43
CA ASP A 179 24.20 30.36 18.84
C ASP A 179 23.24 29.32 19.42
N VAL A 180 23.52 28.76 20.60
CA VAL A 180 22.72 27.64 21.15
C VAL A 180 21.25 28.02 21.30
N ALA A 181 20.93 29.23 21.75
CA ALA A 181 19.54 29.69 21.92
C ALA A 181 18.79 29.83 20.57
N VAL A 182 19.47 30.30 19.52
CA VAL A 182 18.92 30.42 18.16
C VAL A 182 18.71 29.02 17.55
N ILE A 183 19.64 28.11 17.80
CA ILE A 183 19.54 26.72 17.34
C ILE A 183 18.38 25.99 18.04
N VAL A 184 18.22 26.17 19.36
CA VAL A 184 17.10 25.61 20.13
C VAL A 184 15.78 26.10 19.58
N SER A 185 15.58 27.41 19.47
CA SER A 185 14.31 27.97 18.95
C SER A 185 14.03 27.56 17.50
N ALA A 186 15.06 27.36 16.67
CA ALA A 186 14.90 26.90 15.30
C ALA A 186 14.38 25.45 15.20
N ILE A 187 14.72 24.57 16.15
CA ILE A 187 14.31 23.16 16.15
C ILE A 187 13.18 22.83 17.12
N GLU A 188 12.93 23.71 18.09
CA GLU A 188 11.92 23.52 19.12
C GLU A 188 10.54 23.34 18.46
N ASN A 189 9.78 22.38 18.99
CA ASN A 189 8.49 21.96 18.45
C ASN A 189 8.49 21.47 17.01
N LYS A 190 9.63 21.20 16.38
CA LYS A 190 9.70 20.65 15.01
C LYS A 190 10.26 19.24 15.01
N TYR A 191 9.74 18.40 14.12
CA TYR A 191 10.32 17.10 13.84
C TYR A 191 10.40 16.86 12.33
N CYS A 192 11.62 16.75 11.80
CA CYS A 192 11.80 16.48 10.38
C CYS A 192 11.95 14.97 10.10
N PHE A 193 11.24 14.46 9.11
CA PHE A 193 11.34 13.08 8.65
C PHE A 193 11.39 13.00 7.11
N LYS A 194 11.73 11.82 6.59
CA LYS A 194 11.83 11.60 5.13
C LYS A 194 11.06 10.36 4.72
N ILE A 195 10.38 10.43 3.58
CA ILE A 195 9.64 9.33 2.98
C ILE A 195 10.33 8.92 1.68
N LYS A 196 10.47 7.61 1.43
CA LYS A 196 11.07 7.12 0.19
C LYS A 196 10.22 7.52 -1.01
N LYS A 197 10.83 8.19 -1.98
CA LYS A 197 10.22 8.54 -3.26
C LYS A 197 10.56 7.46 -4.28
N TYR A 198 9.53 7.00 -4.99
CA TYR A 198 9.68 6.04 -6.07
C TYR A 198 9.07 6.62 -7.32
N LYS A 199 9.78 6.46 -8.43
CA LYS A 199 9.30 6.79 -9.77
C LYS A 199 8.77 5.53 -10.43
N VAL A 200 7.57 5.62 -10.99
CA VAL A 200 6.92 4.53 -11.70
C VAL A 200 7.38 4.54 -13.15
N ASN A 201 8.05 3.47 -13.55
CA ASN A 201 8.38 3.21 -14.94
C ASN A 201 7.19 2.49 -15.59
N ARG A 202 6.51 3.18 -16.51
CA ARG A 202 5.37 2.64 -17.27
C ARG A 202 5.84 1.72 -18.41
N ASN A 203 6.59 0.69 -18.05
CA ASN A 203 7.05 -0.34 -18.98
C ASN A 203 5.91 -1.30 -19.37
N GLN A 204 6.17 -2.22 -20.31
CA GLN A 204 5.17 -3.19 -20.76
C GLN A 204 4.59 -4.01 -19.59
N LEU A 205 5.42 -4.40 -18.63
CA LEU A 205 4.99 -5.19 -17.48
C LEU A 205 4.03 -4.42 -16.56
N TYR A 206 4.25 -3.11 -16.39
CA TYR A 206 3.32 -2.22 -15.70
C TYR A 206 1.97 -2.17 -16.43
N ALA A 207 1.98 -1.98 -17.76
CA ALA A 207 0.76 -1.92 -18.56
C ALA A 207 -0.02 -3.24 -18.51
N ASP A 208 0.67 -4.37 -18.63
CA ASP A 208 0.06 -5.70 -18.54
C ASP A 208 -0.54 -5.94 -17.15
N THR A 209 0.18 -5.55 -16.10
CA THR A 209 -0.31 -5.66 -14.72
C THR A 209 -1.52 -4.78 -14.48
N LYS A 210 -1.48 -3.54 -14.97
CA LYS A 210 -2.59 -2.59 -14.81
C LYS A 210 -3.84 -3.10 -15.53
N LYS A 211 -3.69 -3.65 -16.75
CA LYS A 211 -4.79 -4.29 -17.48
C LYS A 211 -5.39 -5.47 -16.73
N ILE A 212 -4.56 -6.35 -16.16
CA ILE A 212 -5.03 -7.49 -15.34
C ILE A 212 -5.77 -6.99 -14.08
N ILE A 213 -5.27 -5.94 -13.43
CA ILE A 213 -5.89 -5.32 -12.26
C ILE A 213 -7.24 -4.70 -12.63
N ASP A 214 -7.32 -3.96 -13.72
CA ASP A 214 -8.54 -3.28 -14.14
C ASP A 214 -9.60 -4.31 -14.57
N GLU A 215 -9.22 -5.39 -15.26
CA GLU A 215 -10.11 -6.52 -15.55
C GLU A 215 -10.55 -7.25 -14.28
N TYR A 216 -9.65 -7.39 -13.30
CA TYR A 216 -9.96 -7.97 -12.00
C TYR A 216 -10.98 -7.10 -11.25
N GLN A 217 -10.80 -5.78 -11.22
CA GLN A 217 -11.70 -4.85 -10.52
C GLN A 217 -13.04 -4.71 -11.23
N LYS A 218 -13.09 -4.73 -12.56
CA LYS A 218 -14.36 -4.73 -13.33
C LYS A 218 -15.24 -5.95 -13.06
N GLY A 219 -14.64 -7.10 -12.70
CA GLY A 219 -15.39 -8.30 -12.32
C GLY A 219 -15.77 -8.37 -10.83
N VAL A 220 -15.17 -7.53 -10.00
CA VAL A 220 -15.54 -7.34 -8.59
C VAL A 220 -16.49 -6.14 -8.54
N ILE A 221 -17.80 -6.41 -8.69
CA ILE A 221 -18.79 -5.41 -8.30
C ILE A 221 -18.59 -5.21 -6.80
N PHE A 222 -17.98 -4.10 -6.41
CA PHE A 222 -18.04 -3.62 -5.04
C PHE A 222 -19.49 -3.21 -4.83
N GLU A 223 -20.25 -4.04 -4.13
CA GLU A 223 -21.45 -3.56 -3.47
C GLU A 223 -20.98 -2.55 -2.41
N GLY A 224 -21.38 -1.30 -2.59
CA GLY A 224 -21.37 -0.30 -1.54
C GLY A 224 -22.59 -0.48 -0.64
#